data_AF-A0A9X0FHC1-F1
#
_entry.id   AF-A0A9X0FHC1-F1
#
_cell.length_a   1.000
_cell.length_b   1.000
_cell.length_c   1.000
_cell.angle_alpha   90.00
_cell.angle_beta   90.00
_cell.angle_gamma   90.00
#
_symmetry.space_group_name_H-M   'P 1'
#
loop_
_entity.id
_entity.type
_entity.pdbx_description
1 polymer ?
#
loop_
_entity_poly.entity_id
_entity_poly.type
_entity_poly.pdbx_seq_one_letter_code
_entity_poly.pdbx_strand_id
1 'polypeptide(L)'
;MILTGYSQGGIHVANLLKNKLMRKKFTMTRALTLGSPIGGIPVPSEVRTLSVEDSKDMVPGTDGRPNRTSPRQMTVTFDGPRKDVEDALPQGGVFGPPHSLPNYEDHLRELQRNPAPEVRKQLEAFMLPPGPLTFRRFKLERKSLPKQKPRGQEPRGSGKRRKPLDHEIAPPH
;
A
#
# COMPACT_ATOMS: atom_id res chain seq x y z
N MET A 1 -10.96 16.11 -8.49
CA MET A 1 -10.98 14.65 -8.37
C MET A 1 -10.59 14.25 -6.96
N ILE A 2 -11.17 13.17 -6.42
CA ILE A 2 -10.78 12.57 -5.14
C ILE A 2 -10.12 11.23 -5.46
N LEU A 3 -8.95 10.98 -4.88
CA LEU A 3 -8.27 9.69 -4.99
C LEU A 3 -8.47 8.88 -3.71
N THR A 4 -8.80 7.61 -3.83
CA THR A 4 -8.97 6.72 -2.68
C THR A 4 -8.04 5.52 -2.80
N GLY A 5 -7.45 5.12 -1.68
CA GLY A 5 -6.48 4.02 -1.64
C GLY A 5 -6.61 3.21 -0.36
N TYR A 6 -6.57 1.89 -0.50
CA TYR A 6 -6.56 0.95 0.62
C TYR A 6 -5.26 0.15 0.62
N SER A 7 -4.63 -0.03 1.78
CA SER A 7 -3.38 -0.79 1.91
C SER A 7 -2.32 -0.28 0.91
N GLN A 8 -1.75 -1.15 0.07
CA GLN A 8 -0.82 -0.76 -1.00
C GLN A 8 -1.42 0.25 -2.01
N GLY A 9 -2.74 0.27 -2.19
CA GLY A 9 -3.43 1.28 -3.00
C GLY A 9 -3.18 2.71 -2.52
N GLY A 10 -3.01 2.94 -1.21
CA GLY A 10 -2.68 4.26 -0.67
C GLY A 10 -1.28 4.73 -1.06
N ILE A 11 -0.30 3.82 -1.15
CA ILE A 11 1.05 4.12 -1.68
C ILE A 11 0.94 4.64 -3.11
N HIS A 12 0.11 4.00 -3.95
CA HIS A 12 -0.11 4.45 -5.33
C HIS A 12 -0.76 5.84 -5.36
N VAL A 13 -1.78 6.07 -4.55
CA VAL A 13 -2.45 7.38 -4.43
C VAL A 13 -1.44 8.46 -4.02
N ALA A 14 -0.67 8.23 -2.95
CA ALA A 14 0.32 9.20 -2.47
C ALA A 14 1.39 9.52 -3.52
N ASN A 15 1.85 8.51 -4.27
CA ASN A 15 2.81 8.71 -5.36
C ASN A 15 2.20 9.47 -6.55
N LEU A 16 0.93 9.23 -6.90
CA LEU A 16 0.22 10.01 -7.93
C LEU A 16 0.10 11.48 -7.53
N LEU A 17 -0.22 11.75 -6.26
CA LEU A 17 -0.33 13.10 -5.72
C LEU A 17 1.00 13.84 -5.68
N LYS A 18 2.11 13.13 -5.45
CA LYS A 18 3.47 13.71 -5.50
C LYS A 18 3.93 13.99 -6.94
N ASN A 19 3.42 13.26 -7.94
CA ASN A 19 3.92 13.31 -9.31
C ASN A 19 3.56 14.62 -10.02
N LYS A 20 4.58 15.43 -10.36
CA LYS A 20 4.42 16.74 -11.03
C LYS A 20 3.71 16.64 -12.40
N LEU A 21 4.00 15.61 -13.20
CA LEU A 21 3.38 15.45 -14.51
C LEU A 21 1.89 15.13 -14.38
N MET A 22 1.54 14.22 -13.46
CA MET A 22 0.14 13.89 -13.19
C MET A 22 -0.62 15.10 -12.68
N ARG A 23 -0.03 15.91 -11.80
CA ARG A 23 -0.62 17.15 -11.30
C ARG A 23 -0.81 18.24 -12.35
N LYS A 24 0.03 18.29 -13.39
CA LYS A 24 -0.17 19.18 -14.55
C LYS A 24 -1.37 18.75 -15.40
N LYS A 25 -1.64 17.44 -15.45
CA LYS A 25 -2.71 16.85 -16.28
C LYS A 25 -4.05 16.74 -15.56
N PHE A 26 -4.04 16.56 -14.23
CA PHE A 26 -5.24 16.28 -13.44
C PHE A 26 -5.26 17.09 -12.14
N THR A 27 -6.43 17.66 -11.83
CA THR A 27 -6.69 18.35 -10.55
C THR A 27 -6.98 17.35 -9.43
N MET A 28 -5.91 16.86 -8.80
CA MET A 28 -5.91 15.88 -7.70
C MET A 28 -5.62 16.58 -6.36
N THR A 29 -6.64 17.18 -5.77
CA THR A 29 -6.49 18.04 -4.59
C THR A 29 -6.92 17.37 -3.29
N ARG A 30 -7.48 16.15 -3.36
CA ARG A 30 -8.09 15.46 -2.23
C ARG A 30 -7.77 13.96 -2.29
N ALA A 31 -7.44 13.38 -1.15
CA ALA A 31 -7.22 11.94 -1.04
C ALA A 31 -7.71 11.35 0.28
N LEU A 32 -8.30 10.16 0.21
CA LEU A 32 -8.72 9.34 1.35
C LEU A 32 -7.91 8.03 1.31
N THR A 33 -7.14 7.75 2.36
CA THR A 33 -6.38 6.51 2.47
C THR A 33 -6.85 5.69 3.67
N LEU A 34 -6.95 4.38 3.48
CA LEU A 34 -7.46 3.43 4.46
C LEU A 34 -6.35 2.41 4.74
N GLY A 35 -5.88 2.33 5.99
CA GLY A 35 -4.87 1.35 6.40
C GLY A 35 -3.60 1.34 5.55
N SER A 36 -3.15 2.51 5.11
CA SER A 36 -2.11 2.63 4.08
C SER A 36 -0.82 3.21 4.64
N PRO A 37 0.36 2.61 4.37
CA PRO A 37 1.65 3.15 4.83
C PRO A 37 2.10 4.26 3.88
N ILE A 38 1.75 5.50 4.20
CA ILE A 38 2.05 6.67 3.35
C ILE A 38 2.86 7.75 4.08
N GLY A 39 3.20 7.58 5.36
CA GLY A 39 3.93 8.57 6.15
C GLY A 39 5.32 8.86 5.59
N GLY A 40 5.93 7.90 4.90
CA GLY A 40 7.19 8.08 4.18
C GLY A 40 7.09 8.87 2.87
N ILE A 41 5.89 9.15 2.36
CA ILE A 41 5.67 9.76 1.05
C ILE A 41 5.35 11.25 1.23
N PRO A 42 6.17 12.18 0.69
CA PRO A 42 5.93 13.61 0.86
C PRO A 42 4.80 14.08 -0.07
N VAL A 43 3.55 13.89 0.36
CA VAL A 43 2.37 14.46 -0.30
C VAL A 43 2.41 15.99 -0.18
N PRO A 44 2.20 16.75 -1.27
CA PRO A 44 2.24 18.21 -1.24
C PRO A 44 1.26 18.81 -0.23
N SER A 45 1.67 19.84 0.51
CA SER A 45 0.91 20.44 1.61
C SER A 45 -0.42 21.08 1.18
N GLU A 46 -0.54 21.44 -0.10
CA GLU A 46 -1.76 21.96 -0.69
C GLU A 46 -2.85 20.89 -0.89
N VAL A 47 -2.47 19.61 -0.94
CA VAL A 47 -3.38 18.47 -1.08
C VAL A 47 -4.01 18.16 0.27
N ARG A 48 -5.35 18.03 0.27
CA ARG A 48 -6.09 17.60 1.45
C ARG A 48 -6.07 16.08 1.56
N THR A 49 -5.52 15.54 2.64
CA THR A 49 -5.51 14.09 2.90
C THR A 49 -6.28 13.78 4.18
N LEU A 50 -7.10 12.75 4.11
CA LEU A 50 -7.70 12.10 5.28
C LEU A 50 -7.21 10.65 5.28
N SER A 51 -6.33 10.31 6.21
CA SER A 51 -5.94 8.94 6.48
C SER A 51 -6.84 8.37 7.57
N VAL A 52 -7.38 7.18 7.35
CA VAL A 52 -8.05 6.39 8.37
C VAL A 52 -7.17 5.19 8.67
N GLU A 53 -6.83 5.01 9.94
CA GLU A 53 -5.95 3.98 10.44
C GLU A 53 -6.60 3.26 11.62
N ASP A 54 -6.14 2.05 11.89
CA ASP A 54 -6.55 1.23 13.02
C ASP A 54 -5.30 0.88 13.83
N SER A 55 -5.32 1.09 15.14
CA SER A 55 -4.17 0.84 16.02
C SER A 55 -3.78 -0.64 16.14
N LYS A 56 -4.71 -1.55 15.82
CA LYS A 56 -4.47 -3.00 15.73
C LYS A 56 -4.08 -3.45 14.32
N ASP A 57 -4.11 -2.53 13.34
CA ASP A 57 -3.57 -2.75 12.00
C ASP A 57 -2.10 -2.34 11.95
N MET A 58 -1.22 -3.31 11.73
CA MET A 58 0.22 -3.04 11.65
C MET A 58 0.64 -2.38 10.33
N VAL A 59 -0.18 -2.44 9.29
CA VAL A 59 0.20 -2.06 7.92
C VAL A 59 0.56 -0.57 7.80
N PRO A 60 -0.21 0.40 8.33
CA PRO A 60 0.16 1.82 8.31
C PRO A 60 1.57 2.11 8.82
N GLY A 61 2.02 1.40 9.86
CA GLY A 61 3.33 1.59 10.47
C GLY A 61 4.51 0.98 9.69
N THR A 62 4.27 0.23 8.61
CA THR A 62 5.32 -0.52 7.91
C THR A 62 6.35 0.35 7.17
N ASP A 63 6.08 1.64 6.96
CA ASP A 63 7.05 2.58 6.39
C ASP A 63 7.90 3.31 7.44
N GLY A 64 7.65 3.04 8.73
CA GLY A 64 8.40 3.57 9.86
C GLY A 64 8.25 5.07 10.10
N ARG A 65 7.25 5.74 9.49
CA ARG A 65 7.03 7.17 9.67
C ARG A 65 5.55 7.49 9.93
N PRO A 66 5.24 8.41 10.85
CA PRO A 66 3.88 8.88 11.00
C PRO A 66 3.46 9.68 9.76
N ASN A 67 2.16 9.66 9.46
CA ASN A 67 1.58 10.59 8.49
C ASN A 67 1.85 12.05 8.91
N ARG A 68 2.04 12.92 7.92
CA ARG A 68 2.19 14.35 8.16
C ARG A 68 0.88 14.95 8.69
N THR A 69 0.98 15.74 9.75
CA THR A 69 -0.17 16.44 10.35
C THR A 69 -0.17 17.92 10.01
N SER A 70 -1.28 18.42 9.48
CA SER A 70 -1.52 19.84 9.20
C SER A 70 -3.04 20.10 9.07
N PRO A 71 -3.51 21.37 8.97
CA PRO A 71 -4.92 21.65 8.72
C PRO A 71 -5.51 21.05 7.42
N ARG A 72 -4.66 20.55 6.51
CA ARG A 72 -5.06 19.85 5.28
C ARG A 72 -4.78 18.36 5.33
N GLN A 73 -3.89 17.88 6.19
CA GLN A 73 -3.45 16.49 6.23
C GLN A 73 -3.71 15.95 7.63
N MET A 74 -4.68 15.04 7.73
CA MET A 74 -5.21 14.54 9.00
C MET A 74 -5.22 13.03 8.99
N THR A 75 -4.88 12.42 10.13
CA THR A 75 -5.04 10.99 10.37
C THR A 75 -6.05 10.80 11.49
N VAL A 76 -7.02 9.92 11.29
CA VAL A 76 -7.96 9.47 12.30
C VAL A 76 -7.63 8.01 12.59
N THR A 77 -7.35 7.71 13.85
CA THR A 77 -6.96 6.37 14.29
C THR A 77 -8.04 5.80 15.19
N PHE A 78 -8.43 4.56 14.93
CA PHE A 78 -9.40 3.79 15.72
C PHE A 78 -8.69 2.75 16.60
N ASP A 79 -9.34 2.33 17.69
CA ASP A 79 -8.75 1.42 18.70
C ASP A 79 -8.87 -0.08 18.34
N GLY A 80 -9.23 -0.39 17.09
CA GLY A 80 -9.50 -1.74 16.62
C GLY A 80 -10.92 -1.91 16.06
N PRO A 81 -11.22 -3.10 15.51
CA PRO A 81 -12.59 -3.49 15.19
C PRO A 81 -13.54 -3.29 16.36
N ARG A 82 -14.74 -2.77 16.09
CA ARG A 82 -15.79 -2.70 17.11
C ARG A 82 -16.29 -4.10 17.45
N LYS A 83 -16.57 -4.34 18.73
CA LYS A 83 -16.98 -5.67 19.24
C LYS A 83 -18.22 -6.25 18.56
N ASP A 84 -19.13 -5.40 18.10
CA ASP A 84 -20.38 -5.79 17.44
C ASP A 84 -20.21 -6.21 15.97
N VAL A 85 -19.03 -5.96 15.38
CA VAL A 85 -18.72 -6.37 13.99
C VAL A 85 -17.52 -7.32 13.91
N GLU A 86 -16.71 -7.42 14.96
CA GLU A 86 -15.44 -8.18 14.98
C GLU A 86 -15.60 -9.65 14.54
N ASP A 87 -16.63 -10.34 15.04
CA ASP A 87 -16.92 -11.74 14.69
C ASP A 87 -17.30 -11.91 13.21
N ALA A 88 -17.89 -10.87 12.60
CA ALA A 88 -18.31 -10.87 11.20
C ALA A 88 -17.17 -10.49 10.23
N LEU A 89 -16.03 -10.03 10.75
CA LEU A 89 -14.89 -9.67 9.90
C LEU A 89 -14.21 -10.91 9.31
N PRO A 90 -13.57 -10.77 8.13
CA PRO A 90 -12.73 -11.82 7.59
C PRO A 90 -11.59 -12.18 8.55
N GLN A 91 -11.63 -13.41 9.07
CA GLN A 91 -10.59 -13.94 9.97
C GLN A 91 -9.34 -14.39 9.20
N GLY A 92 -9.45 -14.57 7.89
CA GLY A 92 -8.33 -14.89 7.00
C GLY A 92 -7.68 -13.64 6.40
N GLY A 93 -6.36 -13.68 6.20
CA GLY A 93 -5.60 -12.60 5.59
C GLY A 93 -4.22 -12.46 6.23
N VAL A 94 -3.24 -11.95 5.47
CA VAL A 94 -1.84 -11.84 5.94
C VAL A 94 -1.71 -10.92 7.17
N PHE A 95 -2.60 -9.95 7.31
CA PHE A 95 -2.56 -8.92 8.34
C PHE A 95 -3.76 -8.96 9.31
N GLY A 96 -4.58 -10.02 9.23
CA GLY A 96 -5.72 -10.24 10.12
C GLY A 96 -6.91 -9.29 9.96
N PRO A 97 -7.95 -9.43 10.81
CA PRO A 97 -9.19 -8.65 10.75
C PRO A 97 -9.04 -7.13 10.80
N PRO A 98 -8.14 -6.54 11.61
CA PRO A 98 -7.93 -5.09 11.65
C PRO A 98 -7.55 -4.51 10.28
N HIS A 99 -6.80 -5.27 9.48
CA HIS A 99 -6.43 -4.91 8.11
C HIS A 99 -7.35 -5.54 7.07
N SER A 100 -8.65 -5.52 7.32
CA SER A 100 -9.65 -5.93 6.33
C SER A 100 -10.42 -4.72 5.82
N LEU A 101 -10.76 -4.72 4.53
CA LEU A 101 -11.54 -3.62 3.95
C LEU A 101 -12.92 -3.46 4.65
N PRO A 102 -13.65 -4.53 5.03
CA PRO A 102 -14.87 -4.40 5.82
C PRO A 102 -14.68 -3.68 7.17
N ASN A 103 -13.55 -3.89 7.85
CA ASN A 103 -13.23 -3.15 9.09
C ASN A 103 -13.10 -1.65 8.81
N TYR A 104 -12.38 -1.27 7.76
CA TYR A 104 -12.26 0.13 7.36
C TYR A 104 -13.57 0.74 6.86
N GLU A 105 -14.47 -0.05 6.27
CA GLU A 105 -15.82 0.41 5.95
C GLU A 105 -16.63 0.71 7.22
N ASP A 106 -16.49 -0.10 8.28
CA ASP A 106 -17.12 0.17 9.57
C ASP A 106 -16.55 1.42 10.24
N HIS A 107 -15.23 1.61 10.26
CA HIS A 107 -14.58 2.84 10.74
C HIS A 107 -15.08 4.09 10.01
N LEU A 108 -15.26 4.03 8.70
CA LEU A 108 -15.82 5.14 7.94
C LEU A 108 -17.27 5.44 8.33
N ARG A 109 -18.08 4.42 8.65
CA ARG A 109 -19.45 4.61 9.14
C ARG A 109 -19.46 5.22 10.55
N GLU A 110 -18.57 4.76 11.43
CA GLU A 110 -18.39 5.36 12.75
C GLU A 110 -18.00 6.84 12.62
N LEU A 111 -17.00 7.14 11.78
CA LEU A 111 -16.54 8.48 11.51
C LEU A 111 -17.64 9.41 10.98
N GLN A 112 -18.51 8.89 10.10
CA GLN A 112 -19.63 9.65 9.55
C GLN A 112 -20.73 9.94 10.57
N ARG A 113 -20.97 9.02 11.51
CA ARG A 113 -22.04 9.16 12.52
C ARG A 113 -21.68 10.18 13.58
N ASN A 114 -20.45 10.16 14.08
CA ASN A 114 -20.03 11.02 15.19
C ASN A 114 -18.62 11.61 14.97
N PRO A 115 -18.43 12.47 13.96
CA PRO A 115 -17.13 13.07 13.70
C PRO A 115 -16.79 14.11 14.79
N ALA A 116 -15.56 14.07 15.30
CA ALA A 116 -15.00 15.19 16.05
C ALA A 116 -15.06 16.49 15.21
N PRO A 117 -15.16 17.69 15.82
CA PRO A 117 -15.36 18.95 15.09
C PRO A 117 -14.33 19.22 13.98
N GLU A 118 -13.05 18.93 14.24
CA GLU A 118 -11.97 19.10 13.28
C GLU A 118 -12.10 18.13 12.12
N VAL A 119 -12.53 16.89 12.39
CA VAL A 119 -12.78 15.87 11.37
C VAL A 119 -14.01 16.23 10.55
N ARG A 120 -15.08 16.75 11.15
CA ARG A 120 -16.27 17.22 10.42
C ARG A 120 -15.87 18.26 9.37
N LYS A 121 -15.07 19.26 9.74
CA LYS A 121 -14.54 20.27 8.81
C LYS A 121 -13.70 19.64 7.69
N GLN A 122 -12.94 18.59 8.00
CA GLN A 122 -12.18 17.85 7.01
C GLN A 122 -13.11 17.11 6.04
N LEU A 123 -14.16 16.45 6.54
CA LEU A 123 -15.14 15.69 5.75
C LEU A 123 -15.99 16.56 4.83
N GLU A 124 -16.34 17.79 5.23
CA GLU A 124 -17.04 18.76 4.37
C GLU A 124 -16.26 19.00 3.07
N ALA A 125 -14.93 19.04 3.15
CA ALA A 125 -14.08 19.16 1.99
C ALA A 125 -14.01 17.89 1.13
N PHE A 126 -14.61 16.77 1.54
CA PHE A 126 -14.76 15.55 0.73
C PHE A 126 -16.17 15.39 0.16
N MET A 127 -17.11 16.28 0.46
CA MET A 127 -18.44 16.25 -0.14
C MET A 127 -18.36 16.33 -1.67
N LEU A 128 -19.15 15.47 -2.30
CA LEU A 128 -19.27 15.42 -3.75
C LEU A 128 -20.25 16.50 -4.22
N PRO A 129 -19.97 17.17 -5.36
CA PRO A 129 -20.89 18.15 -5.90
C PRO A 129 -22.20 17.46 -6.33
N PRO A 130 -23.33 18.16 -6.31
CA PRO A 130 -24.54 17.68 -6.95
C PRO A 130 -24.31 17.54 -8.47
N GLY A 131 -24.78 16.44 -9.07
CA GLY A 131 -24.70 16.20 -10.51
C GLY A 131 -24.04 14.86 -10.89
N PRO A 132 -23.75 14.66 -12.19
CA PRO A 132 -23.16 13.41 -12.68
C PRO A 132 -21.77 13.15 -12.08
N LEU A 133 -21.57 11.95 -11.55
CA LEU A 133 -20.31 11.51 -10.97
C LEU A 133 -19.71 10.38 -11.81
N THR A 134 -18.40 10.44 -12.05
CA THR A 134 -17.65 9.34 -12.66
C THR A 134 -16.80 8.65 -11.62
N PHE A 135 -17.04 7.35 -11.42
CA PHE A 135 -16.22 6.50 -10.57
C PHE A 135 -15.34 5.60 -11.44
N ARG A 136 -14.05 5.52 -11.09
CA ARG A 136 -13.10 4.60 -11.73
C ARG A 136 -12.40 3.79 -10.65
N ARG A 137 -12.50 2.47 -10.74
CA ARG A 137 -11.88 1.54 -9.81
C ARG A 137 -10.75 0.79 -10.50
N PHE A 138 -9.64 0.64 -9.78
CA PHE A 138 -8.49 -0.14 -10.22
C PHE A 138 -8.19 -1.21 -9.17
N LYS A 139 -7.84 -2.40 -9.63
CA LYS A 139 -7.26 -3.47 -8.80
C LYS A 139 -5.93 -3.84 -9.42
N LEU A 140 -4.87 -3.78 -8.62
CA LEU A 140 -3.53 -4.13 -9.05
C LEU A 140 -3.20 -5.50 -8.46
N GLU A 141 -2.83 -6.44 -9.32
CA GLU A 141 -2.43 -7.79 -8.94
C GLU A 141 -1.08 -8.09 -9.57
N ARG A 142 -0.14 -8.59 -8.76
CA ARG A 142 1.12 -9.10 -9.30
C ARG A 142 0.85 -10.46 -9.96
N LYS A 143 0.91 -10.52 -11.28
CA LYS A 143 1.01 -11.82 -11.99
C LYS A 143 2.41 -12.37 -11.79
N SER A 144 2.54 -13.54 -11.16
CA SER A 144 3.80 -14.28 -11.17
C SER A 144 4.10 -14.74 -12.59
N LEU A 145 5.29 -14.43 -13.10
CA LEU A 145 5.78 -15.09 -14.32
C LEU A 145 5.92 -16.60 -14.04
N PRO A 146 5.60 -17.48 -15.01
CA PRO A 146 5.82 -18.91 -14.84
C PRO A 146 7.27 -19.17 -14.43
N LYS A 147 7.49 -19.98 -13.38
CA LYS A 147 8.85 -20.45 -13.04
C LYS A 147 9.41 -21.16 -14.27
N GLN A 148 10.42 -20.58 -14.93
CA GLN A 148 11.19 -21.32 -15.93
C GLN A 148 11.76 -22.56 -15.24
N LYS A 149 11.48 -23.75 -15.79
CA LYS A 149 12.09 -24.99 -15.31
C LYS A 149 13.61 -24.81 -15.34
N PRO A 150 14.34 -25.25 -14.31
CA PRO A 150 15.80 -25.27 -14.37
C PRO A 150 16.20 -26.02 -15.64
N ARG A 151 17.02 -25.38 -16.49
CA ARG A 151 17.63 -26.05 -17.64
C ARG A 151 18.44 -27.21 -17.06
N GLY A 152 17.99 -28.44 -17.34
CA GLY A 152 18.56 -29.64 -16.75
C GLY A 152 20.08 -29.63 -16.89
N GLN A 153 20.79 -29.87 -15.78
CA GLN A 153 22.19 -30.24 -15.85
C GLN A 153 22.25 -31.55 -16.62
N GLU A 154 22.86 -31.51 -17.81
CA GLU A 154 23.25 -32.73 -18.51
C GLU A 154 24.13 -33.57 -17.56
N PRO A 155 23.87 -34.87 -17.41
CA PRO A 155 24.69 -35.72 -16.57
C PRO A 155 26.11 -35.77 -17.16
N ARG A 156 27.08 -35.21 -16.43
CA ARG A 156 28.50 -35.36 -16.74
C ARG A 156 28.83 -36.85 -16.71
N GLY A 157 29.08 -37.40 -17.89
CA GLY A 157 29.49 -38.79 -18.07
C GLY A 157 30.67 -39.17 -17.19
N SER A 158 30.58 -40.36 -16.61
CA SER A 158 31.62 -41.01 -15.81
C SER A 158 32.88 -41.27 -16.64
N GLY A 159 33.88 -40.40 -16.52
CA GLY A 159 35.21 -40.55 -17.10
C GLY A 159 36.22 -41.02 -16.05
N LYS A 160 36.82 -42.19 -16.30
CA LYS A 160 37.77 -42.95 -15.47
C LYS A 160 38.91 -42.13 -14.83
N ARG A 161 39.20 -42.43 -13.56
CA ARG A 161 40.48 -42.13 -12.86
C ARG A 161 41.68 -42.58 -13.69
N ARG A 162 42.65 -41.70 -13.92
CA ARG A 162 44.06 -42.04 -14.22
C ARG A 162 45.00 -41.18 -13.37
N LYS A 163 46.09 -41.82 -12.93
CA LYS A 163 47.01 -41.47 -11.83
C LYS A 163 47.90 -40.24 -12.09
N PRO A 164 48.45 -39.60 -11.05
CA PRO A 164 49.41 -38.50 -11.18
C PRO A 164 50.83 -39.03 -11.39
N LEU A 165 51.61 -38.38 -12.26
CA LEU A 165 53.08 -38.45 -12.27
C LEU A 165 53.67 -37.11 -12.72
N ASP A 166 54.80 -36.83 -12.09
CA ASP A 166 55.51 -35.57 -11.93
C ASP A 166 56.31 -35.06 -13.15
N HIS A 167 56.53 -33.74 -13.12
CA HIS A 167 57.71 -32.96 -13.57
C HIS A 167 58.30 -33.19 -14.98
N GLU A 168 58.31 -32.14 -15.80
CA GLU A 168 59.56 -31.44 -16.15
C GLU A 168 59.28 -30.15 -16.95
N ILE A 169 59.94 -29.08 -16.53
CA ILE A 169 60.02 -27.79 -17.22
C ILE A 169 61.26 -27.82 -18.11
N ALA A 170 61.13 -27.37 -19.35
CA ALA A 170 62.24 -26.85 -20.15
C ALA A 170 61.72 -25.87 -21.23
N PRO A 171 62.54 -24.90 -21.71
CA PRO A 171 62.15 -23.49 -21.80
C PRO A 171 61.97 -23.00 -23.26
N PRO A 172 61.76 -21.69 -23.51
CA PRO A 172 61.00 -21.18 -24.66
C PRO A 172 61.84 -20.93 -25.91
N HIS A 173 61.17 -20.90 -27.07
CA HIS A 173 61.45 -19.99 -28.18
C HIS A 173 60.16 -19.74 -28.98
#